data_AF-A0A0L6CN13-F1
#
_entry.id   AF-A0A0L6CN13-F1
#
_cell.length_a   1.000
_cell.length_b   1.000
_cell.length_c   1.000
_cell.angle_alpha   90.00
_cell.angle_beta   90.00
_cell.angle_gamma   90.00
#
_symmetry.space_group_name_H-M   'P 1'
#
loop_
_entity.id
_entity.type
_entity.pdbx_description
1 polymer ?
#
loop_
_entity_poly.entity_id
_entity_poly.type
_entity_poly.pdbx_seq_one_letter_code
_entity_poly.pdbx_strand_id
1 'polypeptide(L)' 'MHRRTTLSLAAATLALGGALAAAPTADAGIYTWHYSATYSSTAACQSAGADAVATSEAVKYECRGASATELWLAEIW' A
#
# COMPACT_ATOMS: atom_id res chain seq x y z
N MET A 1 28.04 45.36 15.20
CA MET A 1 27.81 44.06 15.86
C MET A 1 27.83 42.93 14.82
N HIS A 2 28.24 41.73 15.22
CA HIS A 2 28.57 40.50 14.46
C HIS A 2 27.51 40.06 13.40
N ARG A 3 27.86 39.66 12.16
CA ARG A 3 28.49 38.43 11.61
C ARG A 3 27.53 37.21 11.42
N ARG A 4 27.47 36.72 10.16
CA ARG A 4 27.18 35.33 9.68
C ARG A 4 25.71 34.87 9.76
N THR A 5 25.11 34.08 8.86
CA THR A 5 25.57 33.28 7.70
C THR A 5 24.34 32.88 6.86
N THR A 6 24.55 32.79 5.56
CA THR A 6 23.81 32.04 4.52
C THR A 6 23.06 30.79 4.99
N LEU A 7 21.88 30.52 4.39
CA LEU A 7 21.58 29.22 3.77
C LEU A 7 20.39 29.34 2.81
N SER A 8 20.70 29.37 1.51
CA SER A 8 19.78 29.06 0.43
C SER A 8 19.21 27.67 0.67
N LEU A 9 17.90 27.55 0.90
CA LEU A 9 17.24 26.25 0.82
C LEU A 9 17.17 25.86 -0.65
N ALA A 10 18.21 25.13 -1.08
CA ALA A 10 18.21 24.38 -2.31
C ALA A 10 17.09 23.33 -2.27
N ALA A 11 16.54 23.08 -3.45
CA ALA A 11 15.46 22.17 -3.73
C ALA A 11 15.67 20.75 -3.17
N ALA A 12 14.57 20.16 -2.71
CA ALA A 12 14.35 18.73 -2.81
C ALA A 12 12.88 18.50 -3.20
N THR A 13 12.59 18.64 -4.49
CA THR A 13 11.48 17.89 -5.11
C THR A 13 11.78 16.40 -4.93
N LEU A 14 11.30 15.85 -3.83
CA LEU A 14 11.01 14.43 -3.74
C LEU A 14 9.51 14.30 -3.96
N ALA A 15 9.15 14.31 -5.24
CA ALA A 15 7.99 13.59 -5.72
C ALA A 15 8.21 12.09 -5.44
N LEU A 16 8.14 11.69 -4.18
CA LEU A 16 7.55 10.41 -3.85
C LEU A 16 6.05 10.72 -3.95
N GLY A 17 5.33 10.42 -5.03
CA GLY A 17 5.45 9.16 -5.75
C GLY A 17 5.06 7.97 -4.86
N GLY A 18 4.98 8.17 -3.53
CA GLY A 18 4.00 7.49 -2.73
C GLY A 18 2.66 7.98 -3.26
N ALA A 19 2.09 7.22 -4.18
CA ALA A 19 0.70 6.90 -3.98
C ALA A 19 0.57 6.64 -2.47
N LEU A 20 0.03 7.61 -1.75
CA LEU A 20 -0.93 7.29 -0.70
C LEU A 20 -1.91 6.39 -1.45
N ALA A 21 -1.58 5.10 -1.55
CA ALA A 21 -2.56 4.07 -1.80
C ALA A 21 -3.51 4.34 -0.66
N ALA A 22 -4.59 5.07 -0.99
CA ALA A 22 -5.52 5.60 -0.04
C ALA A 22 -5.76 4.46 0.92
N ALA A 23 -5.33 4.61 2.18
CA ALA A 23 -5.59 3.59 3.18
C ALA A 23 -7.09 3.34 3.04
N PRO A 24 -7.50 2.14 2.57
CA PRO A 24 -8.86 1.96 2.11
C PRO A 24 -9.73 2.37 3.27
N THR A 25 -10.61 3.35 3.03
CA THR A 25 -11.61 3.76 4.00
C THR A 25 -12.22 2.47 4.51
N ALA A 26 -11.96 2.17 5.78
CA ALA A 26 -12.44 0.96 6.41
C ALA A 26 -13.95 1.08 6.46
N ASP A 27 -14.62 0.61 5.40
CA ASP A 27 -16.01 0.17 5.47
C ASP A 27 -16.10 -0.69 6.72
N ALA A 28 -16.96 -0.28 7.65
CA ALA A 28 -17.17 -0.91 8.96
C ALA A 28 -17.86 -2.29 8.84
N GLY A 29 -17.47 -3.10 7.86
CA GLY A 29 -17.72 -4.52 7.81
C GLY A 29 -16.60 -5.25 8.57
N ILE A 30 -16.98 -6.20 9.42
CA ILE A 30 -16.00 -7.09 10.05
C ILE A 30 -15.51 -8.02 8.93
N TYR A 31 -14.34 -7.73 8.38
CA TYR A 31 -13.67 -8.60 7.42
C TYR A 31 -12.73 -9.56 8.15
N THR A 32 -12.84 -10.85 7.85
CA THR A 32 -11.80 -11.81 8.24
C THR A 32 -10.72 -11.77 7.19
N TRP A 33 -9.51 -11.38 7.61
CA TRP A 33 -8.35 -11.33 6.73
C TRP A 33 -7.52 -12.61 6.86
N HIS A 34 -7.13 -13.19 5.74
CA HIS A 34 -6.18 -14.30 5.70
C HIS A 34 -5.01 -13.97 4.78
N TYR A 35 -3.82 -14.46 5.14
CA TYR A 35 -2.64 -14.39 4.27
C TYR A 35 -2.76 -15.45 3.18
N SER A 36 -2.58 -15.04 1.93
CA SER A 36 -2.65 -15.92 0.76
C SER A 36 -1.25 -16.33 0.31
N ALA A 37 -0.43 -15.38 -0.12
CA ALA A 37 0.90 -15.65 -0.69
C ALA A 37 1.84 -14.44 -0.63
N THR A 38 3.13 -14.65 -0.88
CA THR A 38 4.13 -13.58 -1.07
C THR A 38 4.59 -13.58 -2.51
N TYR A 39 4.59 -12.39 -3.14
CA TYR A 39 4.96 -12.19 -4.52
C TYR A 39 6.35 -11.55 -4.66
N SER A 40 6.95 -11.66 -5.84
CA SER A 40 8.28 -11.09 -6.14
C SER A 40 8.27 -9.56 -6.23
N SER A 41 7.09 -8.95 -6.38
CA SER A 41 6.93 -7.50 -6.49
C SER A 41 5.53 -7.07 -6.07
N THR A 42 5.40 -5.79 -5.68
CA THR A 42 4.11 -5.17 -5.35
C THR A 42 3.13 -5.22 -6.52
N ALA A 43 3.61 -5.08 -7.76
CA ALA A 43 2.76 -5.16 -8.95
C ALA A 43 2.15 -6.56 -9.13
N ALA A 44 2.95 -7.61 -8.90
CA ALA A 44 2.45 -8.98 -8.93
C ALA A 44 1.43 -9.24 -7.80
N CYS A 45 1.68 -8.72 -6.59
CA CYS A 45 0.72 -8.80 -5.49
C CYS A 45 -0.61 -8.12 -5.83
N GLN A 46 -0.58 -6.90 -6.38
CA GLN A 46 -1.79 -6.18 -6.75
C GLN A 46 -2.55 -6.87 -7.88
N SER A 47 -1.85 -7.38 -8.89
CA SER A 47 -2.49 -8.12 -9.99
C SER A 47 -3.19 -9.37 -9.49
N ALA A 48 -2.57 -10.13 -8.58
CA ALA A 48 -3.17 -11.33 -8.02
C ALA A 48 -4.33 -11.01 -7.06
N GLY A 49 -4.21 -9.96 -6.25
CA GLY A 49 -5.31 -9.52 -5.38
C GLY A 49 -6.51 -9.01 -6.16
N ALA A 50 -6.28 -8.29 -7.26
CA ALA A 50 -7.35 -7.83 -8.14
C ALA A 50 -8.06 -9.00 -8.84
N ASP A 51 -7.30 -10.01 -9.26
CA ASP A 51 -7.85 -11.25 -9.84
C ASP A 51 -8.73 -12.00 -8.81
N ALA A 52 -8.26 -12.16 -7.58
CA ALA A 52 -9.01 -12.81 -6.49
C ALA A 52 -10.35 -12.09 -6.17
N VAL A 53 -10.39 -10.76 -6.27
CA VAL A 53 -11.66 -10.03 -6.14
C VAL A 53 -12.55 -10.20 -7.37
N ALA A 54 -11.96 -10.22 -8.57
CA ALA A 54 -12.70 -10.41 -9.82
C ALA A 54 -13.32 -11.82 -9.93
N THR A 55 -12.64 -12.85 -9.42
CA THR A 55 -13.12 -14.24 -9.33
C THR A 55 -14.04 -14.48 -8.13
N SER A 56 -14.30 -13.46 -7.31
CA SER A 56 -15.10 -13.54 -6.07
C SER A 56 -14.53 -14.48 -5.00
N GLU A 57 -13.22 -14.76 -5.02
CA GLU A 57 -12.50 -15.46 -3.95
C GLU A 57 -12.32 -14.57 -2.71
N ALA A 58 -12.29 -13.25 -2.91
CA ALA A 58 -12.20 -12.27 -1.84
C ALA A 58 -13.10 -11.07 -2.12
N VAL A 59 -13.53 -10.37 -1.06
CA VAL A 59 -14.27 -9.11 -1.20
C VAL A 59 -13.35 -7.89 -1.29
N LYS A 60 -12.15 -8.01 -0.70
CA LYS A 60 -11.09 -6.98 -0.72
C LYS A 60 -9.74 -7.68 -0.65
N TYR A 61 -8.70 -6.99 -1.08
CA TYR A 61 -7.32 -7.44 -0.93
C TYR A 61 -6.42 -6.32 -0.41
N GLU A 62 -5.33 -6.69 0.22
CA GLU A 62 -4.27 -5.80 0.67
C GLU A 62 -2.90 -6.41 0.40
N CYS A 63 -1.97 -5.59 -0.09
CA CYS A 63 -0.56 -5.94 -0.18
C CYS A 63 0.16 -5.37 1.05
N ARG A 64 0.56 -6.25 1.97
CA ARG A 64 1.20 -5.92 3.25
C ARG A 64 2.69 -6.33 3.28
N GLY A 65 3.30 -6.17 4.45
CA GLY A 65 4.72 -6.42 4.67
C GLY A 65 5.59 -5.21 4.31
N ALA A 66 6.86 -5.26 4.69
CA ALA A 66 7.81 -4.16 4.47
C ALA A 66 8.00 -3.80 2.99
N SER A 67 7.73 -4.75 2.08
CA SER A 67 7.85 -4.59 0.64
C SER A 67 6.50 -4.55 -0.10
N ALA A 68 5.37 -4.55 0.61
CA ALA A 68 4.03 -4.64 0.01
C ALA A 68 3.91 -5.83 -0.98
N THR A 69 4.48 -6.97 -0.62
CA THR A 69 4.53 -8.19 -1.45
C THR A 69 3.69 -9.32 -0.88
N GLU A 70 3.21 -9.19 0.35
CA GLU A 70 2.37 -10.19 1.01
C GLU A 70 0.92 -9.91 0.66
N LEU A 71 0.26 -10.81 -0.06
CA LEU A 71 -1.15 -10.71 -0.37
C LEU A 71 -1.99 -11.20 0.80
N TRP A 72 -2.84 -10.33 1.29
CA TRP A 72 -3.87 -10.61 2.28
C TRP A 72 -5.23 -10.42 1.63
N LEU A 73 -6.11 -11.40 1.79
CA LEU A 73 -7.45 -11.39 1.23
C LEU A 73 -8.47 -11.26 2.37
N ALA A 74 -9.52 -10.50 2.10
CA ALA A 74 -10.64 -10.32 3.01
C ALA A 74 -11.84 -11.14 2.53
N GLU A 75 -12.49 -11.80 3.47
CA GLU A 75 -13.77 -12.48 3.27
C GLU A 75 -14.81 -11.91 4.25
N ILE A 76 -16.08 -11.94 3.86
CA ILE A 76 -17.21 -11.63 4.76
C ILE A 76 -17.76 -12.95 5.27
N TRP A 77 -17.78 -13.12 6.58
CA TRP A 77 -18.40 -14.26 7.27
C TRP A 77 -19.77 -13.88 7.82
#